data_AF-A0A1T4L254-F1
#
_entry.id   AF-A0A1T4L254-F1
#
_cell.length_a   1.000
_cell.length_b   1.000
_cell.length_c   1.000
_cell.angle_alpha   90.00
_cell.angle_beta   90.00
_cell.angle_gamma   90.00
#
_symmetry.space_group_name_H-M   'P 1'
#
loop_
_entity.id
_entity.type
_entity.pdbx_description
1 polymer ?
#
loop_
_entity_poly.entity_id
_entity_poly.type
_entity_poly.pdbx_seq_one_letter_code
_entity_poly.pdbx_strand_id
1 'polypeptide(L)' 'QNNGIVSMSRVGNSLDNREAEYFFSILKSECLKFVNFNNITFDELKSIIDTFIQFYNSERIQSNLGWLSPNQYANLIA' A
#
# COMPACT_ATOMS: atom_id res chain seq x y z
N GLN A 1 0.56 -25.27 4.01
CA GLN A 1 1.86 -24.56 4.03
C GLN A 1 1.82 -23.56 2.89
N ASN A 2 1.86 -22.26 3.19
CA ASN A 2 1.88 -21.23 2.15
C ASN A 2 3.34 -21.02 1.74
N ASN A 3 3.67 -21.30 0.48
CA ASN A 3 4.99 -21.11 -0.14
C ASN A 3 5.34 -19.62 -0.29
N GLY A 4 5.28 -18.84 0.78
CA GLY A 4 5.71 -17.45 0.79
C GLY A 4 7.23 -17.38 0.79
N ILE A 5 7.82 -16.79 -0.25
CA ILE A 5 9.24 -16.42 -0.25
C ILE A 5 9.37 -15.19 0.65
N VAL A 6 10.10 -15.32 1.75
CA VAL A 6 10.34 -14.18 2.64
C VAL A 6 11.45 -13.32 2.04
N SER A 7 11.09 -12.12 1.59
CA SER A 7 12.04 -11.12 1.12
C SER A 7 12.69 -10.40 2.30
N MET A 8 13.57 -11.08 3.03
CA MET A 8 14.39 -10.45 4.05
C MET A 8 15.67 -9.93 3.39
N SER A 9 15.81 -8.61 3.28
CA SER A 9 17.10 -7.99 3.03
C SER A 9 18.04 -8.21 4.24
N ARG A 10 19.36 -8.13 4.02
CA ARG A 10 20.34 -8.29 5.10
C ARG A 10 20.05 -7.30 6.23
N VAL A 11 20.23 -7.74 7.48
CA VAL A 11 20.12 -6.87 8.66
C VAL A 11 20.97 -5.61 8.43
N GLY A 12 20.32 -4.44 8.46
CA GLY A 12 20.95 -3.14 8.18
C GLY A 12 20.72 -2.58 6.76
N ASN A 13 20.01 -3.29 5.87
CA ASN A 13 19.59 -2.77 4.57
C ASN A 13 18.06 -2.55 4.50
N SER A 14 17.61 -1.42 5.04
CA SER A 14 16.18 -1.03 5.08
C SER A 14 15.66 -0.48 3.76
N LEU A 15 16.53 -0.28 2.76
CA LEU A 15 16.15 0.35 1.48
C LEU A 15 15.12 -0.49 0.73
N ASP A 16 15.23 -1.82 0.80
CA ASP A 16 14.30 -2.74 0.12
C ASP A 16 12.90 -2.72 0.76
N ASN A 17 12.80 -2.38 2.05
CA ASN A 17 11.52 -2.31 2.77
C ASN A 17 10.88 -0.92 2.72
N ARG A 18 11.63 0.10 2.30
CA ARG A 18 11.20 1.50 2.33
C ARG A 18 9.87 1.73 1.63
N GLU A 19 9.68 1.16 0.45
CA GLU A 19 8.46 1.35 -0.34
C GLU A 19 7.24 0.68 0.32
N ALA A 20 7.45 -0.50 0.91
CA ALA A 20 6.42 -1.17 1.70
C ALA A 20 6.07 -0.37 2.96
N GLU A 21 7.08 0.11 3.70
CA GLU A 21 6.89 0.97 4.88
C GLU A 21 6.13 2.25 4.52
N TYR A 22 6.47 2.88 3.41
CA TYR A 22 5.79 4.07 2.91
C TYR A 22 4.32 3.78 2.62
N PHE A 23 4.01 2.72 1.86
CA PHE A 23 2.64 2.28 1.60
C PHE A 23 1.87 2.03 2.90
N PHE A 24 2.45 1.26 3.84
CA PHE A 24 1.77 0.94 5.10
C PHE A 24 1.58 2.16 6.01
N SER A 25 2.50 3.13 5.97
CA SER A 25 2.32 4.39 6.68
C SER A 25 1.08 5.12 6.18
N ILE A 26 0.91 5.21 4.86
CA ILE A 26 -0.21 5.90 4.21
C ILE A 26 -1.52 5.16 4.46
N LEU A 27 -1.54 3.84 4.27
CA LEU A 27 -2.70 3.01 4.57
C LEU A 27 -3.20 3.24 6.01
N LYS A 28 -2.28 3.31 6.98
CA LYS A 28 -2.63 3.56 8.37
C LYS A 28 -3.17 4.98 8.58
N SER A 29 -2.50 5.99 8.04
CA SER A 29 -2.84 7.40 8.31
C SER A 29 -4.06 7.91 7.55
N GLU A 30 -4.26 7.44 6.32
CA GLU A 30 -5.27 7.96 5.38
C GLU A 30 -6.51 7.07 5.31
N CYS A 31 -6.39 5.76 5.56
CA CYS A 31 -7.52 4.83 5.53
C CYS A 31 -7.90 4.36 6.94
N LEU A 32 -7.01 3.61 7.60
CA LEU A 32 -7.36 2.89 8.83
C LEU A 32 -7.60 3.82 10.02
N LYS A 33 -7.03 5.03 10.02
CA LYS A 33 -7.26 6.06 11.05
C LYS A 33 -8.76 6.40 11.22
N PHE A 34 -9.56 6.24 10.17
CA PHE A 34 -10.98 6.59 10.18
C PHE A 34 -11.90 5.38 10.34
N VAL A 35 -11.34 4.18 10.49
CA VAL A 35 -12.12 2.94 10.65
C VAL A 35 -12.44 2.71 12.13
N ASN A 36 -13.71 2.48 12.44
CA ASN A 36 -14.12 2.05 13.78
C ASN A 36 -14.06 0.52 13.89
N PHE A 37 -12.98 0.01 14.48
CA PHE A 37 -12.74 -1.42 14.61
C PHE A 37 -13.68 -2.15 15.57
N ASN A 38 -14.42 -1.45 16.43
CA ASN A 38 -15.34 -2.08 17.39
C ASN A 38 -16.63 -2.59 16.75
N ASN A 39 -16.93 -2.17 15.52
CA ASN A 39 -18.21 -2.46 14.86
C ASN A 39 -18.03 -2.73 13.36
N ILE A 40 -16.96 -3.43 13.00
CA ILE A 40 -16.67 -3.81 11.61
C ILE A 40 -16.41 -5.31 11.53
N THR A 41 -16.97 -5.94 10.50
CA THR A 41 -16.69 -7.33 10.14
C THR A 41 -15.38 -7.44 9.36
N PHE A 42 -14.84 -8.66 9.27
CA PHE A 42 -13.66 -8.91 8.45
C PHE A 42 -13.89 -8.59 6.97
N ASP A 43 -15.07 -8.93 6.43
CA ASP A 43 -15.40 -8.69 5.03
C ASP A 43 -15.52 -7.20 4.71
N GLU A 44 -16.09 -6.41 5.62
CA GLU A 44 -16.13 -4.95 5.49
C GLU A 44 -14.73 -4.35 5.53
N LEU A 45 -13.87 -4.78 6.48
CA LEU A 45 -12.49 -4.34 6.54
C LEU A 45 -11.73 -4.68 5.25
N LYS A 46 -11.93 -5.90 4.73
CA LYS A 46 -11.33 -6.33 3.47
C LYS A 46 -11.79 -5.43 2.32
N SER A 47 -13.10 -5.14 2.22
CA SER A 47 -13.65 -4.25 1.18
C SER A 47 -13.08 -2.83 1.26
N ILE A 48 -12.88 -2.31 2.47
CA ILE A 48 -12.24 -1.00 2.69
C ILE A 48 -10.80 -1.02 2.18
N ILE A 49 -10.04 -2.05 2.52
CA ILE A 49 -8.63 -2.20 2.09
C ILE A 49 -8.55 -2.38 0.57
N ASP A 50 -9.40 -3.22 -0.02
CA ASP A 50 -9.46 -3.45 -1.47
C ASP A 50 -9.75 -2.14 -2.22
N THR A 51 -10.72 -1.36 -1.73
CA THR A 51 -11.06 -0.04 -2.29
C THR A 51 -9.90 0.93 -2.17
N PHE A 52 -9.24 0.97 -1.01
CA PHE A 52 -8.08 1.84 -0.81
C PHE A 52 -6.90 1.48 -1.72
N ILE A 53 -6.65 0.18 -1.94
CA ILE A 53 -5.60 -0.28 -2.87
C ILE A 53 -5.91 0.17 -4.30
N GLN A 54 -7.17 0.07 -4.73
CA GLN A 54 -7.58 0.56 -6.06
C GLN A 54 -7.34 2.06 -6.21
N PHE A 55 -7.76 2.86 -5.22
CA PHE A 55 -7.47 4.29 -5.17
C PHE A 55 -5.97 4.58 -5.19
N TYR A 56 -5.19 3.91 -4.34
CA TYR A 56 -3.75 4.09 -4.23
C TYR A 56 -3.06 3.84 -5.57
N ASN A 57 -3.41 2.77 -6.28
CA ASN A 57 -2.74 2.41 -7.52
C ASN A 57 -3.21 3.25 -8.72
N SER A 58 -4.50 3.58 -8.81
CA SER A 58 -5.08 4.18 -10.00
C SER A 58 -5.17 5.71 -9.95
N GLU A 59 -5.37 6.28 -8.76
CA GLU A 59 -5.78 7.68 -8.61
C GLU A 59 -4.80 8.51 -7.77
N ARG A 60 -4.09 7.89 -6.82
CA ARG A 60 -3.21 8.63 -5.89
C ARG A 60 -2.02 9.23 -6.61
N ILE A 61 -2.03 10.54 -6.77
CA ILE A 61 -0.92 11.29 -7.36
C ILE A 61 0.25 11.39 -6.38
N GLN A 62 1.46 11.07 -6.86
CA GLN A 62 2.67 11.17 -6.04
C GLN A 62 3.74 12.03 -6.69
N SER A 63 4.30 12.97 -5.92
CA SER A 63 5.36 13.86 -6.41
C SER A 63 6.64 13.12 -6.80
N ASN A 64 6.99 12.05 -6.08
CA ASN A 64 8.14 11.19 -6.41
C ASN A 64 7.94 10.38 -7.70
N LEU A 65 6.71 10.27 -8.20
CA LEU A 65 6.37 9.62 -9.47
C LEU A 65 6.15 10.64 -10.61
N GLY A 66 6.57 11.90 -10.42
CA GLY A 66 6.37 12.94 -11.43
C GLY A 66 4.92 13.40 -11.55
N TRP A 67 4.18 13.42 -10.43
CA TRP A 67 2.75 13.78 -10.39
C TRP A 67 1.85 12.82 -11.16
N LEU A 68 2.20 11.54 -11.14
CA LEU A 68 1.43 10.44 -11.70
C LEU A 68 0.93 9.51 -10.59
N SER A 69 -0.12 8.74 -10.87
CA SER A 69 -0.49 7.58 -10.06
C SER A 69 0.47 6.41 -10.29
N PRO A 70 0.58 5.45 -9.35
CA PRO A 70 1.43 4.27 -9.52
C PRO A 70 1.21 3.53 -10.84
N ASN A 71 -0.05 3.32 -11.24
CA ASN A 71 -0.38 2.67 -12.50
C ASN A 71 0.03 3.51 -13.71
N GLN A 72 -0.16 4.84 -13.66
CA GLN A 72 0.28 5.72 -14.74
C GLN A 72 1.80 5.71 -14.89
N TYR A 73 2.53 5.77 -13.78
CA TYR A 73 3.98 5.68 -13.78
C TYR A 73 4.46 4.31 -14.31
N ALA A 74 3.86 3.21 -13.85
CA ALA A 74 4.17 1.87 -14.33
C ALA A 74 3.96 1.72 -15.84
N ASN A 75 2.86 2.24 -16.37
CA ASN A 75 2.57 2.23 -17.81
C ASN A 75 3.53 3.13 -18.63
N LEU A 76 4.15 4.14 -18.02
CA LEU A 76 5.12 5.00 -18.69
C LEU A 76 6.51 4.35 -18.81
N ILE A 77 6.86 3.47 -17.87
CA ILE A 77 8.17 2.80 -17.79
C ILE A 77 8.16 1.36 -18.34
N ALA A 78 6.99 0.83 -18.68
CA ALA A 78 6.80 -0.47 -19.31
C ALA A 78 7.15 -0.43 -20.81
#